data_AF-A0A2U8DW20-F1
#
_entry.id   AF-A0A2U8DW20-F1
#
_cell.length_a   1.000
_cell.length_b   1.000
_cell.length_c   1.000
_cell.angle_alpha   90.00
_cell.angle_beta   90.00
_cell.angle_gamma   90.00
#
_symmetry.space_group_name_H-M   'P 1'
#
loop_
_entity.id
_entity.type
_entity.pdbx_description
1 polymer ?
#
loop_
_entity_poly.entity_id
_entity_poly.type
_entity_poly.pdbx_seq_one_letter_code
_entity_poly.pdbx_strand_id
1 'polypeptide(L)' 'MNLKLLNKKSIWLIIIFAITFTIAIRINEVKASASNIYYVSTNGNDSNQGTISSPFRTIKKGIWKDCQKRYRLFNN' A
#
# COMPACT_ATOMS: atom_id res chain seq x y z
N MET A 1 -33.98 15.90 17.78
CA MET A 1 -33.55 17.25 18.24
C MET A 1 -34.21 18.29 17.34
N ASN A 2 -34.87 19.30 17.92
CA ASN A 2 -35.70 20.25 17.17
C ASN A 2 -34.80 21.25 16.43
N LEU A 3 -34.69 21.13 15.10
CA LEU A 3 -33.79 21.93 14.25
C LEU A 3 -34.10 23.44 14.27
N LYS A 4 -35.28 23.84 14.73
CA LYS A 4 -35.76 25.22 14.73
C LYS A 4 -35.15 26.10 15.83
N LEU A 5 -34.47 25.53 16.82
CA LEU A 5 -33.87 26.26 17.95
C LEU A 5 -32.37 26.53 17.78
N LEU A 6 -31.76 26.09 16.67
CA LEU A 6 -30.32 26.22 16.46
C LEU A 6 -29.97 27.55 15.77
N ASN A 7 -29.08 28.33 16.37
CA ASN A 7 -28.60 29.59 15.78
C ASN A 7 -27.89 29.31 14.45
N LYS A 8 -28.18 30.10 13.42
CA LYS A 8 -27.57 30.01 12.07
C LYS A 8 -26.03 29.94 12.11
N LYS A 9 -25.39 30.64 13.06
CA LYS A 9 -23.93 30.57 13.30
C LYS A 9 -23.50 29.21 13.86
N SER A 10 -24.29 28.64 14.76
CA SER A 10 -24.04 27.32 15.35
C SER A 10 -24.24 26.20 14.33
N ILE A 11 -25.22 26.32 13.42
CA ILE A 11 -25.40 25.41 12.29
C ILE A 11 -24.15 25.41 11.40
N TRP A 12 -23.60 26.60 11.13
CA TRP A 12 -22.42 26.76 10.28
C TRP A 12 -21.15 26.13 10.88
N LEU A 13 -20.96 26.24 12.20
CA LEU A 13 -19.84 25.61 12.91
C LEU A 13 -19.91 24.08 12.89
N ILE A 14 -21.12 23.51 13.03
CA ILE A 14 -21.32 22.06 12.99
C ILE A 14 -20.98 21.50 11.60
N ILE A 15 -21.35 22.22 10.54
CA ILE A 15 -21.03 21.82 9.16
C ILE A 15 -19.51 21.80 8.92
N ILE A 16 -18.78 22.81 9.40
CA ILE A 16 -17.32 22.88 9.29
C ILE A 16 -16.64 21.76 10.08
N PHE A 17 -17.13 21.50 11.29
CA PHE A 17 -16.60 20.41 12.12
C PHE A 17 -16.83 19.03 11.47
N ALA A 18 -18.01 18.81 10.88
CA ALA A 18 -18.29 17.57 10.15
C ALA A 18 -17.37 17.39 8.92
N ILE A 19 -17.10 18.46 8.16
CA ILE A 19 -16.20 18.41 7.00
C ILE A 19 -14.73 18.14 7.41
N THR A 20 -14.29 18.70 8.53
CA THR A 20 -12.91 18.48 9.02
C THR A 20 -12.74 17.06 9.58
N PHE A 21 -13.78 16.50 10.19
CA PHE A 21 -13.77 15.13 10.72
C PHE A 21 -13.71 14.08 9.61
N THR A 22 -14.35 14.31 8.44
CA THR A 22 -14.27 13.37 7.31
C THR A 22 -12.89 13.32 6.64
N ILE A 23 -12.12 14.41 6.68
CA ILE A 23 -10.77 14.46 6.12
C ILE A 23 -9.77 13.71 7.02
N ALA A 24 -9.99 13.70 8.34
CA ALA A 24 -9.12 13.03 9.30
C ALA A 24 -9.15 11.49 9.17
N ILE A 25 -10.23 10.92 8.63
CA ILE A 25 -10.34 9.49 8.35
C ILE A 25 -9.70 9.22 6.96
N ARG A 26 -8.40 9.52 6.82
CA ARG A 26 -7.61 8.90 5.76
C ARG A 26 -7.42 7.45 6.17
N ILE A 27 -8.17 6.57 5.52
CA ILE A 27 -8.01 5.13 5.57
C ILE A 27 -6.54 4.78 5.34
N ASN A 28 -5.91 4.20 6.36
CA ASN A 28 -4.60 3.58 6.23
C ASN A 28 -4.73 2.49 5.17
N GLU A 29 -4.18 2.71 3.99
CA GLU A 29 -4.15 1.69 2.95
C GLU A 29 -3.28 0.52 3.44
N VAL A 30 -3.91 -0.52 3.97
CA VAL A 30 -3.25 -1.81 4.16
C VAL A 30 -3.06 -2.37 2.77
N LYS A 31 -1.93 -2.05 2.14
CA LYS A 31 -1.51 -2.70 0.90
C LYS A 31 -1.34 -4.19 1.23
N ALA A 32 -2.33 -4.99 0.85
CA ALA A 32 -2.21 -6.43 0.85
C ALA A 32 -0.95 -6.77 0.04
N SER A 33 0.03 -7.39 0.68
CA SER A 33 1.26 -7.79 0.01
C SER A 33 0.90 -8.88 -1.00
N ALA A 34 0.67 -8.49 -2.25
CA ALA A 34 0.55 -9.42 -3.35
C ALA A 34 1.78 -10.33 -3.34
N SER A 35 1.55 -11.64 -3.43
CA SER A 35 2.63 -12.62 -3.51
C SER A 35 3.53 -12.28 -4.70
N ASN A 36 4.83 -12.11 -4.45
CA ASN A 36 5.77 -11.73 -5.49
C ASN A 36 6.18 -12.97 -6.29
N ILE A 37 5.78 -13.02 -7.56
CA ILE A 37 6.21 -14.08 -8.48
C ILE A 37 7.53 -13.67 -9.13
N TYR A 38 8.54 -14.52 -9.00
CA TYR A 38 9.83 -14.36 -9.67
C TYR A 38 10.06 -15.50 -10.66
N TYR A 39 10.42 -15.16 -11.89
CA TYR A 39 10.66 -16.12 -12.97
C TYR A 39 12.14 -16.49 -13.07
N VAL A 40 12.41 -17.77 -13.33
CA VAL A 40 13.77 -18.33 -13.49
C VAL A 40 13.81 -19.13 -14.78
N SER A 41 14.86 -18.93 -15.58
CA SER A 41 15.11 -19.68 -16.82
C SER A 41 16.60 -19.95 -16.96
N THR A 42 16.97 -21.13 -17.48
CA THR A 42 18.37 -21.52 -17.70
C THR A 42 19.12 -20.56 -18.63
N ASN A 43 18.39 -19.88 -19.53
CA ASN A 43 18.93 -18.90 -20.48
C ASN A 43 18.78 -17.45 -19.98
N GLY A 44 18.31 -17.25 -18.73
CA GLY A 44 18.15 -15.93 -18.11
C GLY A 44 19.48 -15.31 -17.65
N ASN A 45 19.38 -14.23 -16.86
CA ASN A 45 20.53 -13.53 -16.28
C ASN A 45 20.21 -13.09 -14.84
N ASP A 46 21.11 -13.32 -13.88
CA ASP A 46 20.92 -12.92 -12.47
C ASP A 46 21.02 -11.41 -12.24
N SER A 47 21.43 -10.65 -13.26
CA SER A 47 21.32 -9.19 -13.30
C SER A 47 19.94 -8.70 -13.73
N ASN A 48 19.06 -9.58 -14.25
CA ASN A 48 17.70 -9.21 -14.62
C ASN A 48 16.83 -8.92 -13.39
N GLN A 49 15.60 -8.47 -13.60
CA GLN A 49 14.66 -8.14 -12.52
C GLN A 49 13.82 -9.34 -12.03
N GLY A 50 13.85 -10.48 -12.74
CA GLY A 50 13.07 -11.67 -12.39
C GLY A 50 11.62 -11.63 -12.91
N THR A 51 11.38 -10.86 -13.97
CA THR A 51 10.08 -10.81 -14.65
C THR A 51 9.97 -11.93 -15.69
N ILE A 52 8.76 -12.15 -16.22
CA ILE A 52 8.56 -13.13 -17.29
C ILE A 52 9.41 -12.84 -18.54
N SER A 53 9.56 -11.56 -18.92
CA SER A 53 10.38 -11.12 -20.05
C SER A 53 11.88 -11.09 -19.76
N SER A 54 12.25 -10.94 -18.49
CA SER A 54 13.64 -10.86 -18.04
C SER A 54 13.82 -11.71 -16.77
N PRO A 55 13.83 -13.05 -16.91
CA PRO A 55 13.93 -13.96 -15.78
C PRO A 55 15.35 -14.00 -15.20
N PHE A 56 15.46 -14.40 -13.95
CA PHE A 56 16.76 -14.75 -13.35
C PHE A 56 17.34 -16.01 -14.00
N ARG A 57 18.66 -16.20 -13.86
CA ARG A 57 19.31 -17.43 -14.30
C ARG A 57 19.25 -18.52 -13.24
N THR A 58 19.32 -18.15 -11.96
CA THR A 58 19.41 -19.09 -10.85
C THR A 58 18.26 -18.97 -9.86
N ILE A 59 17.82 -20.10 -9.34
CA ILE A 59 16.82 -20.17 -8.24
C ILE A 59 17.33 -19.44 -7.00
N LYS A 60 18.63 -19.55 -6.70
CA LYS A 60 19.29 -18.85 -5.58
C LYS A 60 19.04 -17.34 -5.63
N LYS A 61 19.13 -16.72 -6.82
CA LYS A 61 18.87 -15.29 -6.99
C LYS A 61 17.41 -14.94 -6.69
N GLY A 62 16.46 -15.74 -7.16
CA GLY A 62 15.03 -15.57 -6.88
C GLY A 62 14.71 -15.63 -5.38
N ILE A 63 15.21 -16.66 -4.68
CA ILE A 63 15.03 -16.80 -3.22
C ILE A 63 15.62 -15.61 -2.47
N TRP A 64 16.84 -15.18 -2.84
CA TRP A 64 17.48 -14.04 -2.18
C TRP A 64 16.67 -12.74 -2.35
N LYS A 65 16.10 -12.52 -3.54
CA LYS A 65 15.28 -11.35 -3.82
C LYS A 65 14.00 -11.33 -2.98
N ASP A 66 13.32 -12.47 -2.84
CA ASP A 66 12.13 -12.61 -2.01
C ASP A 66 12.44 -12.31 -0.53
N CYS A 67 13.47 -12.97 0.01
CA CYS A 67 13.92 -12.75 1.39
C CYS A 67 14.28 -11.28 1.66
N GLN A 68 14.98 -10.63 0.73
CA GLN A 68 15.35 -9.22 0.84
C GLN A 68 14.12 -8.30 0.88
N LYS A 69 13.08 -8.59 0.06
CA LYS A 69 11.83 -7.80 0.07
C LYS A 69 11.10 -8.01 1.39
N ARG A 70 10.98 -9.26 1.84
CA ARG A 70 10.33 -9.59 3.11
C ARG A 70 11.02 -8.93 4.31
N TYR A 71 12.35 -8.92 4.36
CA TYR A 71 13.11 -8.21 5.40
C TYR A 71 12.79 -6.71 5.43
N ARG A 72 12.65 -6.05 4.27
CA ARG A 72 12.29 -4.63 4.21
C ARG A 72 10.90 -4.35 4.75
N LEU A 73 9.94 -5.26 4.54
CA LEU A 73 8.58 -5.10 5.04
C LEU A 73 8.47 -5.23 6.56
N PHE A 74 9.42 -5.90 7.22
CA PHE A 74 9.42 -6.06 8.68
C PHE A 74 10.18 -4.96 9.44
N ASN A 75 11.07 -4.23 8.78
CA ASN A 75 11.94 -3.23 9.41
C ASN A 75 11.61 -1.79 9.00
N ASN A 76 10.41 -1.57 8.46
CA ASN A 76 9.90 -0.29 7.99
C ASN A 76 8.46 -0.12 8.47
#